data_AF-A0A952U7L9-F1
#
_entry.id   AF-A0A952U7L9-F1
#
_cell.length_a   1.000
_cell.length_b   1.000
_cell.length_c   1.000
_cell.angle_alpha   90.00
_cell.angle_beta   90.00
_cell.angle_gamma   90.00
#
_symmetry.space_group_name_H-M   'P 1'
#
loop_
_entity.id
_entity.type
_entity.pdbx_description
1 polymer ?
#
loop_
_entity_poly.entity_id
_entity_poly.type
_entity_poly.pdbx_seq_one_letter_code
_entity_poly.pdbx_strand_id
1 'polypeptide(L)'
;MIQSIFSAAFIASILRVTTPILLPSLGALISDRAGVINIGLEGIMLSSAFTGVVFSAYAQQWFGQQTGLLIGPWLGLLMGVLVAMLMALLLAIFHLRFKTDLILSGVALNILGSAGTVAIMYELTGDRGNTSTLASLEIPFIQLPTFIKSIPFIGQFIFDVFSNQSAMTWIAFLAVFVIWFLMYRTPFGMHLRAVGENPSAAESVGIPVQRTRYAALILSGVLAGLGGIHMSMGYLTLFQRDMTSGRGFIALATPLLGNNNPVGTMVASLIFGLFGALETRLGSLQIPSMLTQMIPYVATVMSLAIYALQTRQTLRVRALRAAEGEGFNAAFWRYVQRLSLLHVLLAMVAVIGIIIAVSLFTAPNGFGGEETAHPLSLLTAFVSVALIALNFPFVRRVEDIRRQIWVSLTATVVSLTVYLGLFLTLFLAPVIAFVAAFLVALVIWAVLGGLPLSQMPPSKMATA
;
A
#
# COMPACT_ATOMS: atom_id res chain seq x y z
N MET A 1 -3.61 -23.01 -15.79
CA MET A 1 -3.04 -21.68 -15.43
C MET A 1 -4.00 -20.80 -14.62
N ILE A 2 -5.29 -20.70 -14.97
CA ILE A 2 -6.32 -19.87 -14.30
C ILE A 2 -6.54 -20.24 -12.82
N GLN A 3 -6.56 -21.54 -12.50
CA GLN A 3 -6.66 -22.03 -11.12
C GLN A 3 -5.48 -21.61 -10.22
N SER A 4 -4.36 -21.15 -10.80
CA SER A 4 -3.19 -20.70 -10.01
C SER A 4 -3.30 -19.25 -9.52
N ILE A 5 -4.10 -18.41 -10.17
CA ILE A 5 -4.19 -16.97 -9.88
C ILE A 5 -5.15 -16.66 -8.72
N PHE A 6 -6.12 -17.54 -8.45
CA PHE A 6 -6.93 -17.53 -7.22
C PHE A 6 -6.63 -18.73 -6.32
N SER A 7 -5.44 -19.30 -6.46
CA SER A 7 -5.00 -20.41 -5.60
C SER A 7 -4.82 -19.94 -4.16
N ALA A 8 -4.99 -20.85 -3.20
CA ALA A 8 -4.66 -20.60 -1.80
C ALA A 8 -3.22 -20.06 -1.63
N ALA A 9 -2.28 -20.54 -2.46
CA ALA A 9 -0.90 -20.06 -2.48
C ALA A 9 -0.76 -18.58 -2.91
N PHE A 10 -1.57 -18.11 -3.85
CA PHE A 10 -1.56 -16.70 -4.24
C PHE A 10 -2.06 -15.82 -3.09
N ILE A 11 -3.16 -16.22 -2.44
CA ILE A 11 -3.71 -15.49 -1.27
C ILE A 11 -2.71 -15.50 -0.10
N ALA A 12 -2.06 -16.64 0.15
CA ALA A 12 -0.97 -16.73 1.12
C ALA A 12 0.17 -15.75 0.80
N SER A 13 0.51 -15.57 -0.49
CA SER A 13 1.49 -14.59 -0.92
C SER A 13 1.04 -13.15 -0.70
N ILE A 14 -0.25 -12.84 -0.89
CA ILE A 14 -0.80 -11.51 -0.58
C ILE A 14 -0.55 -11.18 0.89
N LEU A 15 -0.92 -12.06 1.82
CA LEU A 15 -0.72 -11.85 3.26
C LEU A 15 0.76 -11.61 3.62
N ARG A 16 1.64 -12.43 3.05
CA ARG A 16 3.08 -12.34 3.25
C ARG A 16 3.67 -11.01 2.74
N VAL A 17 3.22 -10.52 1.58
CA VAL A 17 3.67 -9.24 0.98
C VAL A 17 2.99 -8.03 1.63
N THR A 18 1.78 -8.19 2.17
CA THR A 18 1.09 -7.16 2.97
C THR A 18 1.79 -6.90 4.29
N THR A 19 2.35 -7.92 4.94
CA THR A 19 2.97 -7.81 6.28
C THR A 19 3.96 -6.64 6.43
N PRO A 20 4.99 -6.49 5.57
CA PRO A 20 5.96 -5.40 5.67
C PRO A 20 5.40 -4.04 5.22
N ILE A 21 4.16 -3.98 4.72
CA ILE A 21 3.45 -2.74 4.42
C ILE A 21 2.54 -2.38 5.60
N LEU A 22 1.76 -3.33 6.10
CA LEU A 22 0.76 -3.15 7.15
C LEU A 22 1.36 -2.67 8.46
N LEU A 23 2.45 -3.30 8.91
CA LEU A 23 3.11 -2.94 10.17
C LEU A 23 3.56 -1.46 10.17
N PRO A 24 4.42 -0.99 9.25
CA PRO A 24 4.77 0.42 9.17
C PRO A 24 3.56 1.31 8.88
N SER A 25 2.51 0.84 8.18
CA SER A 25 1.28 1.61 7.95
C SER A 25 0.53 1.94 9.24
N LEU A 26 0.43 0.97 10.16
CA LEU A 26 -0.15 1.20 11.47
C LEU A 26 0.72 2.16 12.30
N GLY A 27 2.04 2.08 12.14
CA GLY A 27 2.97 3.04 12.75
C GLY A 27 2.78 4.46 12.19
N ALA A 28 2.65 4.59 10.87
CA ALA A 28 2.36 5.84 10.19
C ALA A 28 1.04 6.43 10.70
N LEU A 29 -0.02 5.61 10.79
CA LEU A 29 -1.33 6.00 11.31
C LEU A 29 -1.24 6.61 12.71
N ILE A 30 -0.49 5.98 13.63
CA ILE A 30 -0.35 6.48 15.00
C ILE A 30 0.37 7.83 15.02
N SER A 31 1.47 7.95 14.27
CA SER A 31 2.27 9.17 14.20
C SER A 31 1.49 10.33 13.55
N ASP A 32 0.73 10.04 12.48
CA ASP A 32 -0.14 11.00 11.80
C ASP A 32 -1.26 11.49 12.73
N ARG A 33 -1.87 10.58 13.51
CA ARG A 33 -2.88 10.92 14.50
C ARG A 33 -2.36 11.78 15.65
N ALA A 34 -1.05 11.81 15.89
CA ALA A 34 -0.41 12.74 16.84
C ALA A 34 -0.07 14.11 16.22
N GLY A 35 -0.33 14.30 14.93
CA GLY A 35 0.09 15.49 14.17
C GLY A 35 1.58 15.51 13.85
N VAL A 36 2.28 14.37 13.89
CA VAL A 36 3.72 14.27 13.62
C VAL A 36 4.01 13.03 12.80
N ILE A 37 3.79 13.12 11.49
CA ILE A 37 3.95 11.98 10.58
C ILE A 37 5.42 11.52 10.52
N ASN A 38 5.66 10.22 10.73
CA ASN A 38 7.01 9.65 10.67
C ASN A 38 7.46 9.46 9.21
N ILE A 39 8.14 10.45 8.62
CA ILE A 39 8.62 10.36 7.22
C ILE A 39 9.82 9.39 7.08
N GLY A 40 10.48 9.05 8.20
CA GLY A 40 11.69 8.22 8.25
C GLY A 40 11.45 6.70 8.25
N LEU A 41 10.25 6.22 7.88
CA LEU A 41 9.90 4.80 7.96
C LEU A 41 10.82 3.90 7.14
N GLU A 42 11.23 4.33 5.95
CA GLU A 42 12.09 3.54 5.05
C GLU A 42 13.45 3.25 5.71
N GLY A 43 14.08 4.28 6.28
CA GLY A 43 15.35 4.15 6.98
C GLY A 43 15.23 3.29 8.24
N ILE A 44 14.17 3.49 9.03
CA ILE A 44 13.90 2.68 10.23
C ILE A 44 13.75 1.20 9.87
N MET A 45 13.00 0.90 8.80
CA MET A 45 12.82 -0.47 8.32
C MET A 45 14.15 -1.09 7.87
N LEU A 46 14.95 -0.37 7.08
CA LEU A 46 16.25 -0.86 6.60
C LEU A 46 17.22 -1.13 7.76
N SER A 47 17.35 -0.19 8.69
CA SER A 47 18.24 -0.35 9.84
C SER A 47 17.80 -1.47 10.78
N SER A 48 16.49 -1.62 11.00
CA SER A 48 15.93 -2.73 11.77
C SER A 48 16.18 -4.08 11.10
N ALA A 49 15.94 -4.17 9.78
CA ALA A 49 16.14 -5.37 8.98
C ALA A 49 17.60 -5.84 9.01
N PHE A 50 18.53 -4.91 8.75
CA PHE A 50 19.96 -5.19 8.78
C PHE A 50 20.42 -5.65 10.17
N THR A 51 20.02 -4.92 11.21
CA THR A 51 20.39 -5.25 12.59
C THR A 51 19.85 -6.62 13.00
N GLY A 52 18.61 -6.94 12.62
CA GLY A 52 18.02 -8.25 12.90
C GLY A 52 18.84 -9.40 12.33
N VAL A 53 19.22 -9.29 11.05
CA VAL A 53 20.07 -10.28 10.37
C VAL A 53 21.41 -10.44 11.06
N VAL A 54 22.11 -9.33 11.31
CA VAL A 54 23.45 -9.31 11.94
C VAL A 54 23.40 -10.00 13.30
N PHE A 55 22.52 -9.56 14.20
CA PHE A 55 22.46 -10.10 15.56
C PHE A 55 21.96 -11.55 15.59
N SER A 56 21.07 -11.95 14.68
CA SER A 56 20.63 -13.35 14.59
C SER A 56 21.75 -14.27 14.10
N ALA A 57 22.59 -13.81 13.16
CA ALA A 57 23.72 -14.57 12.64
C ALA A 57 24.82 -14.73 13.70
N TYR A 58 25.17 -13.64 14.40
CA TYR A 58 26.21 -13.68 15.44
C TYR A 58 25.79 -14.40 16.73
N ALA A 59 24.48 -14.60 16.96
CA ALA A 59 23.99 -15.35 18.13
C ALA A 59 24.59 -16.76 18.23
N GLN A 60 24.81 -17.43 17.10
CA GLN A 60 25.44 -18.76 17.06
C GLN A 60 26.90 -18.74 17.52
N GLN A 61 27.61 -17.64 17.23
CA GLN A 61 29.00 -17.46 17.64
C GLN A 61 29.11 -17.07 19.12
N TRP A 62 28.20 -16.23 19.62
CA TRP A 62 28.24 -15.73 20.99
C TRP A 62 27.73 -16.72 22.04
N PHE A 63 26.70 -17.50 21.72
CA PHE A 63 26.03 -18.39 22.69
C PHE A 63 26.24 -19.88 22.40
N GLY A 64 27.07 -20.21 21.40
CA GLY A 64 27.27 -21.57 20.89
C GLY A 64 26.15 -22.04 19.97
N GLN A 65 26.42 -23.09 19.19
CA GLN A 65 25.55 -23.51 18.08
C GLN A 65 24.13 -23.91 18.53
N GLN A 66 24.00 -24.72 19.59
CA GLN A 66 22.70 -25.22 20.04
C GLN A 66 21.82 -24.12 20.65
N THR A 67 22.39 -23.29 21.53
CA THR A 67 21.69 -22.19 22.19
C THR A 67 21.41 -21.02 21.24
N GLY A 68 22.36 -20.74 20.34
CA GLY A 68 22.24 -19.67 19.34
C GLY A 68 21.14 -19.92 18.32
N LEU A 69 20.86 -21.18 17.95
CA LEU A 69 19.73 -21.52 17.09
C LEU A 69 18.37 -21.19 17.73
N LEU A 70 18.26 -21.36 19.05
CA LEU A 70 17.01 -21.10 19.77
C LEU A 70 16.81 -19.62 20.07
N ILE A 71 17.88 -18.92 20.47
CA ILE A 71 17.81 -17.52 20.93
C ILE A 71 17.99 -16.53 19.77
N GLY A 72 18.72 -16.90 18.72
CA GLY A 72 19.12 -16.00 17.64
C GLY A 72 17.99 -15.28 16.93
N PRO A 73 16.88 -15.94 16.54
CA PRO A 73 15.75 -15.24 15.92
C PRO A 73 15.15 -14.16 16.81
N TRP A 74 15.04 -14.44 18.12
CA TRP A 74 14.48 -13.50 19.11
C TRP A 74 15.44 -12.38 19.44
N LEU A 75 16.75 -12.66 19.49
CA LEU A 75 17.78 -11.66 19.66
C LEU A 75 17.82 -10.69 18.48
N GLY A 76 17.76 -11.21 17.25
CA GLY A 76 17.64 -10.39 16.04
C GLY A 76 16.41 -9.50 16.08
N LEU A 77 15.25 -10.07 16.44
CA LEU A 77 14.01 -9.29 16.58
C LEU A 77 14.14 -8.17 17.63
N LEU A 78 14.67 -8.49 18.82
CA LEU A 78 14.81 -7.54 19.91
C LEU A 78 15.75 -6.39 19.52
N MET A 79 16.90 -6.71 18.92
CA MET A 79 17.90 -5.72 18.52
C MET A 79 17.45 -4.88 17.33
N GLY A 80 16.75 -5.47 16.36
CA GLY A 80 16.13 -4.73 15.26
C GLY A 80 15.10 -3.73 15.77
N VAL A 81 14.20 -4.15 16.67
CA VAL A 81 13.21 -3.25 17.29
C VAL A 81 13.89 -2.17 18.13
N LEU A 82 14.96 -2.49 18.86
CA LEU A 82 15.75 -1.51 19.62
C LEU A 82 16.31 -0.41 18.70
N VAL A 83 16.97 -0.80 17.60
CA VAL A 83 17.50 0.17 16.62
C VAL A 83 16.37 0.98 15.98
N ALA A 84 15.24 0.36 15.69
CA ALA A 84 14.08 1.07 15.15
C ALA A 84 13.53 2.13 16.13
N MET A 85 13.46 1.81 17.42
CA MET A 85 13.09 2.76 18.48
C MET A 85 14.11 3.89 18.59
N LEU A 86 15.40 3.59 18.52
CA LEU A 86 16.47 4.60 18.58
C LEU A 86 16.40 5.57 17.38
N MET A 87 16.17 5.05 16.17
CA MET A 87 16.01 5.89 14.98
C MET A 87 14.75 6.76 15.04
N ALA A 88 13.63 6.21 15.51
CA ALA A 88 12.41 6.97 15.72
C ALA A 88 12.56 8.03 16.82
N LEU A 89 13.29 7.70 17.89
CA LEU A 89 13.65 8.65 18.94
C LEU A 89 14.54 9.76 18.40
N LEU A 90 15.49 9.44 17.52
CA LEU A 90 16.34 10.43 16.85
C LEU A 90 15.47 11.43 16.08
N LEU A 91 14.55 10.94 15.23
CA LEU A 91 13.59 11.81 14.53
C LEU A 91 12.78 12.67 15.52
N ALA A 92 12.29 12.07 16.60
CA ALA A 92 11.53 12.77 17.62
C ALA A 92 12.35 13.87 18.32
N ILE A 93 13.62 13.64 18.62
CA ILE A 93 14.50 14.65 19.23
C ILE A 93 14.73 15.81 18.27
N PHE A 94 15.12 15.53 17.02
CA PHE A 94 15.39 16.60 16.05
C PHE A 94 14.14 17.43 15.78
N HIS A 95 13.02 16.78 15.48
CA HIS A 95 11.81 17.51 15.14
C HIS A 95 11.14 18.16 16.36
N LEU A 96 10.97 17.44 17.48
CA LEU A 96 10.19 17.95 18.62
C LEU A 96 11.01 18.85 19.55
N ARG A 97 12.31 18.57 19.76
CA ARG A 97 13.17 19.36 20.66
C ARG A 97 13.93 20.45 19.91
N PHE A 98 14.56 20.11 18.78
CA PHE A 98 15.34 21.07 18.00
C PHE A 98 14.51 21.83 16.96
N LYS A 99 13.22 21.50 16.80
CA LYS A 99 12.28 22.19 15.91
C LYS A 99 12.76 22.21 14.46
N THR A 100 13.48 21.17 14.04
CA THR A 100 13.89 21.00 12.66
C THR A 100 12.68 20.67 11.78
N ASP A 101 12.77 21.00 10.49
CA ASP A 101 11.76 20.60 9.52
C ASP A 101 11.59 19.07 9.50
N LEU A 102 10.34 18.62 9.60
CA LEU A 102 10.01 17.19 9.73
C LEU A 102 10.38 16.41 8.48
N ILE A 103 10.14 17.00 7.30
CA ILE A 103 10.42 16.37 6.01
C ILE A 103 11.92 16.21 5.85
N LEU A 104 12.69 17.28 6.08
CA LEU A 104 14.15 17.23 5.99
C LEU A 104 14.75 16.22 6.97
N SER A 105 14.27 16.19 8.21
CA SER A 105 14.73 15.26 9.25
C SER A 105 14.42 13.81 8.89
N GLY A 106 13.22 13.55 8.35
CA GLY A 106 12.81 12.23 7.88
C GLY A 106 13.62 11.75 6.67
N VAL A 107 13.88 12.63 5.70
CA VAL A 107 14.73 12.32 4.54
C VAL A 107 16.15 12.00 4.98
N ALA A 108 16.73 12.79 5.90
CA ALA A 108 18.04 12.51 6.47
C ALA A 108 18.08 11.14 7.17
N LEU A 109 17.03 10.79 7.92
CA LEU A 109 16.90 9.48 8.57
C LEU A 109 16.83 8.33 7.57
N ASN A 110 16.11 8.51 6.46
CA ASN A 110 16.03 7.54 5.38
C ASN A 110 17.39 7.33 4.70
N ILE A 111 18.12 8.40 4.43
CA ILE A 111 19.49 8.34 3.87
C ILE A 111 20.44 7.65 4.84
N LEU A 112 20.33 7.96 6.14
CA LEU A 112 21.11 7.29 7.18
C LEU A 112 20.84 5.79 7.20
N GLY A 113 19.58 5.38 7.09
CA GLY A 113 19.20 3.96 7.04
C GLY A 113 19.72 3.26 5.78
N SER A 114 19.55 3.86 4.60
CA SER A 114 20.00 3.23 3.35
C SER A 114 21.53 3.21 3.20
N ALA A 115 22.21 4.34 3.38
CA ALA A 115 23.66 4.41 3.23
C ALA A 115 24.39 3.79 4.42
N GLY A 116 23.91 4.01 5.64
CA GLY A 116 24.55 3.51 6.85
C GLY A 116 24.51 1.99 6.96
N THR A 117 23.40 1.35 6.59
CA THR A 117 23.34 -0.13 6.56
C THR A 117 24.29 -0.71 5.52
N VAL A 118 24.40 -0.11 4.33
CA VAL A 118 25.34 -0.57 3.29
C VAL A 118 26.79 -0.40 3.73
N ALA A 119 27.12 0.71 4.39
CA ALA A 119 28.47 0.95 4.89
C ALA A 119 28.88 -0.09 5.94
N ILE A 120 28.03 -0.34 6.94
CA ILE A 120 28.30 -1.35 7.97
C ILE A 120 28.30 -2.76 7.39
N MET A 121 27.38 -3.05 6.46
CA MET A 121 27.33 -4.33 5.77
C MET A 121 28.66 -4.64 5.08
N TYR A 122 29.22 -3.68 4.32
CA TYR A 122 30.48 -3.87 3.62
C TYR A 122 31.64 -4.19 4.56
N GLU A 123 31.72 -3.51 5.71
CA GLU A 123 32.75 -3.81 6.73
C GLU A 123 32.59 -5.19 7.35
N LEU A 124 31.36 -5.70 7.48
CA LEU A 124 31.09 -7.01 8.07
C LEU A 124 31.20 -8.17 7.09
N THR A 125 30.81 -7.98 5.83
CA THR A 125 30.67 -9.07 4.83
C THR A 125 31.61 -8.97 3.65
N GLY A 126 32.22 -7.81 3.42
CA GLY A 126 32.96 -7.50 2.18
C GLY A 126 32.08 -7.28 0.95
N ASP A 127 30.75 -7.36 1.07
CA ASP A 127 29.79 -7.19 -0.03
C ASP A 127 28.87 -5.99 0.24
N ARG A 128 28.59 -5.21 -0.81
CA ARG A 128 27.68 -4.05 -0.79
C ARG A 128 26.26 -4.39 -1.26
N GLY A 129 26.04 -5.59 -1.78
CA GLY A 129 24.76 -6.04 -2.32
C GLY A 129 23.91 -6.78 -1.30
N ASN A 130 24.49 -7.73 -0.56
CA ASN A 130 23.76 -8.55 0.39
C ASN A 130 24.63 -9.12 1.53
N THR A 131 23.96 -9.82 2.46
CA THR A 131 24.56 -10.50 3.61
C THR A 131 24.46 -12.03 3.50
N SER A 132 24.47 -12.59 2.29
CA SER A 132 24.38 -14.05 2.09
C SER A 132 25.52 -14.85 2.76
N THR A 133 26.64 -14.19 3.08
CA THR A 133 27.76 -14.75 3.84
C THR A 133 27.47 -14.92 5.33
N LEU A 134 26.45 -14.21 5.85
CA LEU A 134 25.99 -14.36 7.23
C LEU A 134 24.94 -15.46 7.32
N ALA A 135 25.15 -16.44 8.19
CA ALA A 135 24.18 -17.49 8.50
C ALA A 135 23.04 -16.96 9.41
N SER A 136 22.26 -16.03 8.87
CA SER A 136 21.10 -15.45 9.55
C SER A 136 20.05 -16.51 9.82
N LEU A 137 19.34 -16.35 10.94
CA LEU A 137 18.24 -17.24 11.32
C LEU A 137 16.89 -16.63 10.96
N GLU A 138 15.92 -17.50 10.71
CA GLU A 138 14.55 -17.12 10.37
C GLU A 138 13.65 -17.06 11.61
N ILE A 139 12.65 -16.19 11.55
CA ILE A 139 11.59 -16.15 12.53
C ILE A 139 10.68 -17.38 12.33
N PRO A 140 10.23 -18.04 13.42
CA PRO A 140 9.41 -19.24 13.30
C PRO A 140 8.17 -19.07 12.43
N PHE A 141 7.91 -20.07 11.59
CA PHE A 141 6.68 -20.19 10.81
C PHE A 141 5.65 -20.97 11.63
N ILE A 142 4.43 -20.41 11.73
CA ILE A 142 3.35 -21.03 12.50
C ILE A 142 2.64 -22.03 11.58
N GLN A 143 2.64 -23.30 11.99
CA GLN A 143 1.90 -24.36 11.33
C GLN A 143 0.53 -24.52 12.00
N LEU A 144 -0.54 -24.47 11.21
CA LEU A 144 -1.88 -24.66 11.72
C LEU A 144 -2.12 -26.14 12.07
N PRO A 145 -2.91 -26.44 13.12
CA PRO A 145 -3.28 -27.80 13.44
C PRO A 145 -4.01 -28.51 12.29
N THR A 146 -3.70 -29.79 12.08
CA THR A 146 -4.24 -30.59 10.96
C THR A 146 -5.75 -30.82 11.04
N PHE A 147 -6.38 -30.71 12.22
CA PHE A 147 -7.84 -30.81 12.39
C PHE A 147 -8.61 -29.70 11.65
N ILE A 148 -7.95 -28.61 11.27
CA ILE A 148 -8.61 -27.55 10.48
C ILE A 148 -8.93 -28.06 9.07
N LYS A 149 -8.17 -29.02 8.54
CA LYS A 149 -8.46 -29.66 7.24
C LYS A 149 -9.78 -30.42 7.22
N SER A 150 -10.21 -30.96 8.37
CA SER A 150 -11.44 -31.75 8.47
C SER A 150 -12.73 -30.92 8.48
N ILE A 151 -12.66 -29.58 8.45
CA ILE A 151 -13.86 -28.74 8.33
C ILE A 151 -14.37 -28.81 6.88
N PRO A 152 -15.61 -29.28 6.64
CA PRO A 152 -16.14 -29.43 5.29
C PRO A 152 -16.23 -28.08 4.56
N PHE A 153 -16.02 -28.11 3.24
CA PHE A 153 -16.03 -26.98 2.29
C PHE A 153 -14.92 -25.92 2.42
N ILE A 154 -14.52 -25.53 3.63
CA ILE A 154 -13.63 -24.37 3.85
C ILE A 154 -12.30 -24.76 4.52
N GLY A 155 -12.26 -25.88 5.25
CA GLY A 155 -11.11 -26.28 6.07
C GLY A 155 -9.81 -26.41 5.32
N GLN A 156 -9.84 -27.05 4.14
CA GLN A 156 -8.64 -27.23 3.31
C GLN A 156 -8.14 -25.91 2.72
N PHE A 157 -9.03 -25.02 2.27
CA PHE A 157 -8.65 -23.71 1.77
C PHE A 157 -8.03 -22.83 2.86
N ILE A 158 -8.63 -22.78 4.06
CA ILE A 158 -8.07 -22.02 5.19
C ILE A 158 -6.71 -22.61 5.59
N PHE A 159 -6.60 -23.94 5.65
CA PHE A 159 -5.34 -24.58 5.95
C PHE A 159 -4.27 -24.18 4.92
N ASP A 160 -4.57 -24.26 3.63
CA ASP A 160 -3.60 -23.96 2.58
C ASP A 160 -3.20 -22.48 2.51
N VAL A 161 -4.07 -21.56 2.94
CA VAL A 161 -3.78 -20.11 2.98
C VAL A 161 -2.96 -19.72 4.22
N PHE A 162 -3.33 -20.23 5.39
CA PHE A 162 -2.80 -19.77 6.68
C PHE A 162 -1.75 -20.70 7.29
N SER A 163 -1.63 -21.93 6.80
CA SER A 163 -0.54 -22.81 7.20
C SER A 163 0.79 -22.27 6.65
N ASN A 164 1.85 -22.40 7.44
CA ASN A 164 3.20 -21.97 7.08
C ASN A 164 3.33 -20.46 6.82
N GLN A 165 2.57 -19.64 7.56
CA GLN A 165 2.74 -18.20 7.60
C GLN A 165 3.76 -17.82 8.67
N SER A 166 4.61 -16.83 8.38
CA SER A 166 5.56 -16.32 9.37
C SER A 166 4.83 -15.78 10.59
N ALA A 167 5.41 -15.95 11.79
CA ALA A 167 4.86 -15.36 13.01
C ALA A 167 4.63 -13.84 12.89
N MET A 168 5.43 -13.13 12.08
CA MET A 168 5.25 -11.70 11.85
C MET A 168 3.96 -11.35 11.11
N THR A 169 3.50 -12.21 10.20
CA THR A 169 2.21 -12.01 9.52
C THR A 169 1.06 -12.06 10.52
N TRP A 170 1.09 -13.01 11.45
CA TRP A 170 0.10 -13.09 12.54
C TRP A 170 0.17 -11.87 13.45
N ILE A 171 1.38 -11.43 13.82
CA ILE A 171 1.58 -10.21 14.61
C ILE A 171 1.03 -8.98 13.88
N ALA A 172 1.20 -8.88 12.56
CA ALA A 172 0.69 -7.75 11.79
C ALA A 172 -0.84 -7.63 11.83
N PHE A 173 -1.56 -8.74 11.65
CA PHE A 173 -3.02 -8.73 11.76
C PHE A 173 -3.50 -8.54 13.19
N LEU A 174 -2.82 -9.12 14.18
CA LEU A 174 -3.09 -8.86 15.59
C LEU A 174 -2.87 -7.38 15.95
N ALA A 175 -1.82 -6.77 15.40
CA ALA A 175 -1.50 -5.36 15.62
C ALA A 175 -2.64 -4.43 15.14
N VAL A 176 -3.41 -4.81 14.11
CA VAL A 176 -4.60 -4.04 13.70
C VAL A 176 -5.59 -3.93 14.85
N PHE A 177 -5.90 -5.05 15.52
CA PHE A 177 -6.80 -5.08 16.67
C PHE A 177 -6.21 -4.32 17.87
N VAL A 178 -4.92 -4.52 18.16
CA VAL A 178 -4.22 -3.84 19.26
C VAL A 178 -4.22 -2.32 19.06
N ILE A 179 -3.91 -1.84 17.86
CA ILE A 179 -3.90 -0.41 17.54
C ILE A 179 -5.32 0.16 17.51
N TRP A 180 -6.31 -0.59 17.04
CA TRP A 180 -7.72 -0.20 17.17
C TRP A 180 -8.13 -0.04 18.62
N PHE A 181 -7.80 -1.01 19.48
CA PHE A 181 -8.07 -0.92 20.90
C PHE A 181 -7.33 0.26 21.54
N LEU A 182 -6.04 0.43 21.25
CA LEU A 182 -5.24 1.55 21.73
C LEU A 182 -5.87 2.90 21.35
N MET A 183 -6.24 3.10 20.09
CA MET A 183 -6.75 4.38 19.57
C MET A 183 -8.15 4.73 20.09
N TYR A 184 -9.04 3.74 20.22
CA TYR A 184 -10.45 3.99 20.50
C TYR A 184 -10.89 3.64 21.93
N ARG A 185 -10.14 2.81 22.65
CA ARG A 185 -10.51 2.30 23.98
C ARG A 185 -9.58 2.71 25.11
N THR A 186 -8.45 3.39 24.84
CA THR A 186 -7.51 3.82 25.88
C THR A 186 -7.40 5.34 26.01
N PRO A 187 -7.02 5.87 27.18
CA PRO A 187 -6.74 7.30 27.37
C PRO A 187 -5.65 7.83 26.45
N PHE A 188 -4.61 7.03 26.20
CA PHE A 188 -3.54 7.38 25.27
C PHE A 188 -4.10 7.66 23.86
N GLY A 189 -5.02 6.84 23.37
CA GLY A 189 -5.66 7.05 22.08
C GLY A 189 -6.57 8.28 22.00
N MET A 190 -7.17 8.68 23.12
CA MET A 190 -7.91 9.96 23.21
C MET A 190 -6.94 11.14 23.17
N HIS A 191 -5.86 11.10 23.96
CA HIS A 191 -4.82 12.13 23.96
C HIS A 191 -4.16 12.26 22.60
N LEU A 192 -3.87 11.14 21.93
CA LEU A 192 -3.29 11.10 20.60
C LEU A 192 -4.12 11.93 19.62
N ARG A 193 -5.43 11.63 19.53
CA ARG A 193 -6.36 12.32 18.64
C ARG A 193 -6.55 13.79 19.00
N ALA A 194 -6.68 14.13 20.28
CA ALA A 194 -6.80 15.51 20.74
C ALA A 194 -5.56 16.34 20.37
N VAL A 195 -4.37 15.78 20.57
CA VAL A 195 -3.09 16.41 20.21
C VAL A 195 -2.94 16.62 18.71
N GLY A 196 -3.40 15.67 17.90
CA GLY A 196 -3.39 15.79 16.44
C GLY A 196 -4.39 16.81 15.90
N GLU A 197 -5.56 16.95 16.53
CA GLU A 197 -6.59 17.90 16.10
C GLU A 197 -6.26 19.34 16.50
N ASN A 198 -5.95 19.58 17.77
CA ASN A 198 -5.56 20.90 18.26
C ASN A 198 -4.62 20.78 19.47
N PRO A 199 -3.29 20.88 19.25
CA PRO A 199 -2.32 20.72 20.34
C PRO A 199 -2.48 21.80 21.41
N SER A 200 -2.81 23.04 21.05
CA SER A 200 -3.00 24.14 22.01
C SER A 200 -4.22 23.93 22.91
N ALA A 201 -5.31 23.38 22.36
CA ALA A 201 -6.50 23.03 23.15
C ALA A 201 -6.28 21.79 24.02
N ALA A 202 -5.47 20.83 23.56
CA ALA A 202 -5.10 19.67 24.38
C ALA A 202 -4.22 20.09 25.58
N GLU A 203 -3.31 21.03 25.37
CA GLU A 203 -2.43 21.56 26.43
C GLU A 203 -3.20 22.34 27.50
N SER A 204 -4.24 23.11 27.12
CA SER A 204 -5.05 23.88 28.07
C SER A 204 -5.85 23.02 29.06
N VAL A 205 -6.16 21.77 28.70
CA VAL A 205 -6.81 20.78 29.57
C VAL A 205 -5.81 19.84 30.25
N GLY A 206 -4.50 20.11 30.15
CA GLY A 206 -3.44 19.39 30.86
C GLY A 206 -2.90 18.14 30.16
N ILE A 207 -3.22 17.90 28.89
CA ILE A 207 -2.66 16.76 28.14
C ILE A 207 -1.20 17.07 27.76
N PRO A 208 -0.22 16.21 28.11
CA PRO A 208 1.18 16.46 27.80
C PRO A 208 1.49 16.20 26.31
N VAL A 209 1.23 17.21 25.46
CA VAL A 209 1.38 17.19 24.00
C VAL A 209 2.71 16.58 23.56
N GLN A 210 3.82 17.07 24.11
CA GLN A 210 5.17 16.64 23.75
C GLN A 210 5.36 15.13 24.01
N ARG A 211 4.97 14.64 25.19
CA ARG A 211 5.12 13.23 25.57
C ARG A 211 4.29 12.31 24.69
N THR A 212 3.07 12.74 24.35
CA THR A 212 2.20 12.00 23.43
C THR A 212 2.83 11.87 22.03
N ARG A 213 3.45 12.95 21.51
CA ARG A 213 4.15 12.94 20.22
C ARG A 213 5.40 12.05 20.22
N TYR A 214 6.20 12.08 21.29
CA TYR A 214 7.34 11.17 21.46
C TYR A 214 6.90 9.70 21.46
N ALA A 215 5.88 9.37 22.25
CA ALA A 215 5.35 8.01 22.31
C ALA A 215 4.80 7.55 20.96
N ALA A 216 4.11 8.44 20.23
CA ALA A 216 3.58 8.13 18.90
C ALA A 216 4.69 7.82 17.88
N LEU A 217 5.77 8.60 17.86
CA LEU A 217 6.91 8.36 16.98
C LEU A 217 7.67 7.07 17.35
N ILE A 218 7.89 6.81 18.63
CA ILE A 218 8.56 5.57 19.07
C ILE A 218 7.71 4.34 18.71
N LEU A 219 6.39 4.38 18.95
CA LEU A 219 5.49 3.28 18.59
C LEU A 219 5.42 3.08 17.07
N SER A 220 5.47 4.18 16.30
CA SER A 220 5.64 4.14 14.85
C SER A 220 6.94 3.43 14.46
N GLY A 221 8.05 3.76 15.12
CA GLY A 221 9.35 3.11 14.97
C GLY A 221 9.30 1.61 15.25
N VAL A 222 8.68 1.18 16.35
CA VAL A 222 8.53 -0.25 16.71
C VAL A 222 7.81 -1.00 15.59
N LEU A 223 6.66 -0.49 15.14
CA LEU A 223 5.87 -1.13 14.10
C LEU A 223 6.61 -1.16 12.76
N ALA A 224 7.30 -0.07 12.39
CA ALA A 224 8.16 -0.05 11.21
C ALA A 224 9.30 -1.06 11.31
N GLY A 225 9.94 -1.13 12.48
CA GLY A 225 11.02 -2.07 12.78
C GLY A 225 10.60 -3.53 12.59
N LEU A 226 9.42 -3.89 13.08
CA LEU A 226 8.84 -5.22 12.87
C LEU A 226 8.59 -5.52 11.38
N GLY A 227 8.17 -4.51 10.61
CA GLY A 227 8.04 -4.61 9.15
C GLY A 227 9.37 -4.91 8.45
N GLY A 228 10.45 -4.24 8.85
CA GLY A 228 11.81 -4.49 8.33
C GLY A 228 12.36 -5.87 8.73
N ILE A 229 12.15 -6.28 9.98
CA ILE A 229 12.53 -7.61 10.46
C ILE A 229 11.82 -8.71 9.66
N HIS A 230 10.52 -8.56 9.39
CA HIS A 230 9.80 -9.51 8.53
C HIS A 230 10.45 -9.65 7.16
N MET A 231 10.95 -8.58 6.55
CA MET A 231 11.57 -8.68 5.23
C MET A 231 12.87 -9.48 5.21
N SER A 232 13.65 -9.40 6.29
CA SER A 232 15.02 -9.91 6.35
C SER A 232 15.17 -11.23 7.11
N MET A 233 14.19 -11.57 7.95
CA MET A 233 14.15 -12.82 8.73
C MET A 233 12.82 -13.60 8.60
N GLY A 234 11.79 -13.03 7.99
CA GLY A 234 10.48 -13.70 7.78
C GLY A 234 10.09 -13.92 6.32
N TYR A 235 10.72 -13.19 5.40
CA TYR A 235 10.51 -13.27 3.95
C TYR A 235 11.76 -13.82 3.26
N LEU A 236 12.92 -13.24 3.59
CA LEU A 236 14.24 -13.77 3.30
C LEU A 236 14.93 -14.12 4.62
N THR A 237 16.07 -14.78 4.53
CA THR A 237 17.01 -15.03 5.64
C THR A 237 18.31 -14.27 5.42
N LEU A 238 18.21 -13.08 4.83
CA LEU A 238 19.33 -12.22 4.52
C LEU A 238 18.87 -10.77 4.39
N PHE A 239 19.83 -9.87 4.56
CA PHE A 239 19.71 -8.48 4.20
C PHE A 239 20.22 -8.22 2.78
N GLN A 240 19.41 -7.53 1.98
CA GLN A 240 19.75 -6.98 0.67
C GLN A 240 19.69 -5.47 0.74
N ARG A 241 20.63 -4.81 0.04
CA ARG A 241 20.62 -3.37 -0.12
C ARG A 241 19.27 -2.89 -0.64
N ASP A 242 18.74 -1.84 0.00
CA ASP A 242 17.49 -1.18 -0.37
C ASP A 242 16.29 -2.15 -0.46
N MET A 243 16.30 -3.25 0.33
CA MET A 243 15.27 -4.29 0.27
C MET A 243 13.85 -3.77 0.47
N THR A 244 13.68 -2.70 1.26
CA THR A 244 12.38 -2.11 1.58
C THR A 244 11.65 -1.65 0.33
N SER A 245 12.40 -1.28 -0.73
CA SER A 245 11.88 -0.98 -2.06
C SER A 245 10.63 -0.11 -1.99
N GLY A 246 10.73 1.03 -1.29
CA GLY A 246 9.69 2.04 -1.21
C GLY A 246 8.47 1.67 -0.37
N ARG A 247 8.43 0.50 0.27
CA ARG A 247 7.29 0.06 1.11
C ARG A 247 7.06 0.97 2.31
N GLY A 248 8.10 1.62 2.85
CA GLY A 248 7.97 2.63 3.89
C GLY A 248 7.24 3.88 3.40
N PHE A 249 7.41 4.27 2.14
CA PHE A 249 6.64 5.37 1.53
C PHE A 249 5.20 4.95 1.22
N ILE A 250 4.98 3.72 0.74
CA ILE A 250 3.62 3.17 0.56
C ILE A 250 2.88 3.16 1.90
N ALA A 251 3.56 2.83 2.99
CA ALA A 251 3.01 2.83 4.34
C ALA A 251 2.59 4.22 4.85
N LEU A 252 3.09 5.32 4.27
CA LEU A 252 2.60 6.67 4.58
C LEU A 252 1.28 6.99 3.86
N ALA A 253 1.04 6.35 2.71
CA ALA A 253 -0.15 6.56 1.89
C ALA A 253 -1.35 5.72 2.36
N THR A 254 -1.10 4.52 2.88
CA THR A 254 -2.14 3.56 3.29
C THR A 254 -3.10 4.08 4.35
N PRO A 255 -2.72 4.87 5.39
CA PRO A 255 -3.69 5.33 6.39
C PRO A 255 -4.66 6.35 5.80
N LEU A 256 -4.17 7.21 4.91
CA LEU A 256 -4.98 8.20 4.20
C LEU A 256 -6.07 7.50 3.38
N LEU A 257 -5.69 6.47 2.63
CA LEU A 257 -6.62 5.62 1.87
C LEU A 257 -7.57 4.83 2.76
N GLY A 258 -7.09 4.45 3.95
CA GLY A 258 -7.84 3.78 4.99
C GLY A 258 -8.74 4.69 5.83
N ASN A 259 -8.99 5.93 5.41
CA ASN A 259 -9.75 6.93 6.18
C ASN A 259 -9.22 7.11 7.61
N ASN A 260 -7.90 7.09 7.76
CA ASN A 260 -7.14 7.23 9.00
C ASN A 260 -7.65 6.32 10.14
N ASN A 261 -8.14 5.12 9.84
CA ASN A 261 -8.53 4.15 10.86
C ASN A 261 -7.77 2.82 10.67
N PRO A 262 -7.56 2.02 11.73
CA PRO A 262 -6.70 0.83 11.64
C PRO A 262 -7.21 -0.24 10.67
N VAL A 263 -8.53 -0.47 10.62
CA VAL A 263 -9.14 -1.48 9.74
C VAL A 263 -9.07 -1.07 8.28
N GLY A 264 -9.34 0.20 7.98
CA GLY A 264 -9.21 0.77 6.64
C GLY A 264 -7.75 0.81 6.20
N THR A 265 -6.83 1.09 7.12
CA THR A 265 -5.38 1.00 6.85
C THR A 265 -5.00 -0.43 6.49
N MET A 266 -5.53 -1.43 7.20
CA MET A 266 -5.35 -2.85 6.87
C MET A 266 -5.87 -3.19 5.48
N VAL A 267 -7.08 -2.76 5.14
CA VAL A 267 -7.67 -2.98 3.80
C VAL A 267 -6.82 -2.32 2.71
N ALA A 268 -6.35 -1.08 2.92
CA ALA A 268 -5.45 -0.41 1.98
C ALA A 268 -4.12 -1.16 1.83
N SER A 269 -3.48 -1.59 2.92
CA SER A 269 -2.25 -2.39 2.87
C SER A 269 -2.45 -3.76 2.22
N LEU A 270 -3.63 -4.38 2.35
CA LEU A 270 -4.00 -5.61 1.65
C LEU A 270 -4.08 -5.38 0.13
N ILE A 271 -4.64 -4.26 -0.31
CA ILE A 271 -4.66 -3.87 -1.72
C ILE A 271 -3.24 -3.68 -2.26
N PHE A 272 -2.36 -3.00 -1.52
CA PHE A 272 -0.95 -2.89 -1.94
C PHE A 272 -0.20 -4.22 -1.91
N GLY A 273 -0.48 -5.08 -0.95
CA GLY A 273 0.08 -6.44 -0.92
C GLY A 273 -0.43 -7.32 -2.06
N LEU A 274 -1.67 -7.11 -2.54
CA LEU A 274 -2.17 -7.73 -3.75
C LEU A 274 -1.35 -7.29 -4.96
N PHE A 275 -1.09 -5.98 -5.11
CA PHE A 275 -0.24 -5.47 -6.20
C PHE A 275 1.20 -5.98 -6.11
N GLY A 276 1.78 -6.09 -4.90
CA GLY A 276 3.11 -6.67 -4.71
C GLY A 276 3.17 -8.19 -4.93
N ALA A 277 2.09 -8.92 -4.61
CA ALA A 277 1.99 -10.35 -4.92
C ALA A 277 1.84 -10.57 -6.45
N LEU A 278 1.10 -9.69 -7.13
CA LEU A 278 1.03 -9.66 -8.59
C LEU A 278 2.38 -9.35 -9.22
N GLU A 279 3.11 -8.35 -8.72
CA GLU A 279 4.50 -8.08 -9.12
C GLU A 279 5.36 -9.34 -9.02
N THR A 280 5.35 -10.01 -7.85
CA THR A 280 6.17 -11.21 -7.62
C THR A 280 5.80 -12.33 -8.57
N ARG A 281 4.50 -12.52 -8.84
CA ARG A 281 4.00 -13.56 -9.75
C ARG A 281 4.36 -13.26 -11.21
N LEU A 282 4.18 -12.01 -11.64
CA LEU A 282 4.51 -11.59 -13.00
C LEU A 282 6.02 -11.59 -13.24
N GLY A 283 6.83 -11.28 -12.21
CA GLY A 283 8.29 -11.34 -12.29
C GLY A 283 8.84 -12.77 -12.44
N SER A 284 8.03 -13.79 -12.17
CA SER A 284 8.39 -15.19 -12.46
C SER A 284 8.15 -15.60 -13.92
N LEU A 285 7.47 -14.74 -14.70
CA LEU A 285 7.38 -14.86 -16.14
C LEU A 285 8.61 -14.19 -16.77
N GLN A 286 8.91 -14.45 -18.05
CA GLN A 286 10.02 -13.81 -18.76
C GLN A 286 9.75 -12.31 -19.08
N ILE A 287 9.08 -11.59 -18.19
CA ILE A 287 8.82 -10.15 -18.27
C ILE A 287 9.99 -9.42 -17.57
N PRO A 288 10.52 -8.32 -18.14
CA PRO A 288 11.53 -7.52 -17.47
C PRO A 288 11.11 -7.08 -16.07
N SER A 289 11.96 -7.33 -15.08
CA SER A 289 11.67 -7.13 -13.65
C SER A 289 11.35 -5.68 -13.29
N MET A 290 11.93 -4.72 -14.00
CA MET A 290 11.64 -3.29 -13.82
C MET A 290 10.15 -2.98 -13.98
N LEU A 291 9.45 -3.73 -14.82
CA LEU A 291 8.07 -3.40 -15.24
C LEU A 291 7.08 -3.94 -14.24
N THR A 292 7.37 -5.15 -13.77
CA THR A 292 6.62 -5.77 -12.68
C THR A 292 6.81 -4.96 -11.41
N GLN A 293 8.02 -4.44 -11.15
CA GLN A 293 8.31 -3.58 -9.99
C GLN A 293 7.56 -2.25 -10.01
N MET A 294 7.18 -1.73 -11.18
CA MET A 294 6.41 -0.47 -11.26
C MET A 294 4.97 -0.62 -10.74
N ILE A 295 4.40 -1.84 -10.74
CA ILE A 295 2.98 -2.07 -10.45
C ILE A 295 2.56 -1.47 -9.09
N PRO A 296 3.25 -1.73 -7.95
CA PRO A 296 2.83 -1.18 -6.66
C PRO A 296 3.01 0.34 -6.58
N TYR A 297 4.06 0.90 -7.19
CA TYR A 297 4.31 2.34 -7.18
C TYR A 297 3.27 3.10 -7.98
N VAL A 298 2.92 2.60 -9.17
CA VAL A 298 1.85 3.20 -9.97
C VAL A 298 0.56 3.12 -9.18
N ALA A 299 0.19 1.94 -8.65
CA ALA A 299 -0.99 1.79 -7.80
C ALA A 299 -1.01 2.80 -6.63
N THR A 300 0.15 3.14 -6.06
CA THR A 300 0.27 4.13 -4.97
C THR A 300 -0.04 5.53 -5.44
N VAL A 301 0.61 5.98 -6.53
CA VAL A 301 0.35 7.30 -7.14
C VAL A 301 -1.12 7.44 -7.49
N MET A 302 -1.72 6.38 -8.05
CA MET A 302 -3.11 6.37 -8.47
C MET A 302 -4.05 6.47 -7.28
N SER A 303 -3.79 5.68 -6.24
CA SER A 303 -4.59 5.66 -5.02
C SER A 303 -4.56 7.04 -4.35
N LEU A 304 -3.38 7.65 -4.23
CA LEU A 304 -3.24 9.01 -3.68
C LEU A 304 -3.91 10.08 -4.54
N ALA A 305 -3.81 9.98 -5.87
CA ALA A 305 -4.50 10.89 -6.77
C ALA A 305 -6.03 10.80 -6.61
N ILE A 306 -6.56 9.57 -6.55
CA ILE A 306 -7.98 9.31 -6.28
C ILE A 306 -8.38 9.92 -4.93
N TYR A 307 -7.61 9.65 -3.86
CA TYR A 307 -7.88 10.19 -2.53
C TYR A 307 -7.87 11.73 -2.49
N ALA A 308 -6.88 12.37 -3.12
CA ALA A 308 -6.77 13.82 -3.20
C ALA A 308 -7.97 14.43 -3.93
N LEU A 309 -8.40 13.81 -5.03
CA LEU A 309 -9.56 14.24 -5.79
C LEU A 309 -10.86 14.03 -5.00
N GLN A 310 -11.05 12.89 -4.33
CA GLN A 310 -12.18 12.62 -3.43
C GLN A 310 -12.29 13.67 -2.33
N THR A 311 -11.17 14.00 -1.70
CA THR A 311 -11.13 14.95 -0.59
C THR A 311 -11.52 16.34 -1.07
N ARG A 312 -10.94 16.79 -2.20
CA ARG A 312 -11.30 18.07 -2.83
C ARG A 312 -12.78 18.13 -3.22
N GLN A 313 -13.31 17.06 -3.80
CA GLN A 313 -14.73 16.97 -4.15
C GLN A 313 -15.61 17.01 -2.91
N THR A 314 -15.27 16.29 -1.85
CA THR A 314 -16.07 16.26 -0.61
C THR A 314 -16.11 17.64 0.05
N LEU A 315 -15.00 18.37 0.07
CA LEU A 315 -14.95 19.75 0.58
C LEU A 315 -15.82 20.69 -0.27
N ARG A 316 -15.77 20.56 -1.60
CA ARG A 316 -16.64 21.33 -2.51
C ARG A 316 -18.11 21.02 -2.30
N VAL A 317 -18.49 19.75 -2.17
CA VAL A 317 -19.88 19.33 -1.90
C VAL A 317 -20.38 19.89 -0.57
N ARG A 318 -19.52 19.94 0.47
CA ARG A 318 -19.87 20.57 1.76
C ARG A 318 -20.09 22.08 1.61
N ALA A 319 -19.24 22.76 0.84
CA ALA A 319 -19.41 24.20 0.56
C ALA A 319 -20.70 24.48 -0.22
N LEU A 320 -21.02 23.67 -1.22
CA LEU A 320 -22.25 23.77 -2.00
C LEU A 320 -23.49 23.48 -1.15
N ARG A 321 -23.44 22.46 -0.28
CA ARG A 321 -24.51 22.19 0.68
C ARG A 321 -24.76 23.36 1.63
N ALA A 322 -23.70 24.05 2.07
CA ALA A 322 -23.82 25.24 2.91
C ALA A 322 -24.41 26.44 2.14
N ALA A 323 -24.16 26.54 0.83
CA ALA A 323 -24.69 27.61 -0.02
C ALA A 323 -26.14 27.38 -0.48
N GLU A 324 -26.50 26.14 -0.85
CA GLU A 324 -27.82 25.79 -1.41
C GLU A 324 -28.90 25.51 -0.36
N GLY A 325 -28.53 25.25 0.90
CA GLY A 325 -29.47 25.00 1.99
C GLY A 325 -30.47 23.87 1.68
N GLU A 326 -31.77 24.18 1.66
CA GLU A 326 -32.86 23.21 1.41
C GLU A 326 -32.91 22.69 -0.04
N GLY A 327 -32.26 23.36 -0.99
CA GLY A 327 -32.21 22.94 -2.41
C GLY A 327 -31.19 21.82 -2.70
N PHE A 328 -30.35 21.45 -1.71
CA PHE A 328 -29.23 20.54 -1.92
C PHE A 328 -29.67 19.07 -2.09
N ASN A 329 -29.51 18.52 -3.29
CA ASN A 329 -29.76 17.10 -3.54
C ASN A 329 -28.53 16.23 -3.23
N ALA A 330 -28.49 15.68 -2.02
CA ALA A 330 -27.42 14.79 -1.57
C ALA A 330 -27.31 13.46 -2.37
N ALA A 331 -28.37 13.00 -3.02
CA ALA A 331 -28.32 11.78 -3.85
C ALA A 331 -27.62 12.05 -5.19
N PHE A 332 -27.94 13.18 -5.83
CA PHE A 332 -27.29 13.64 -7.06
C PHE A 332 -25.77 13.71 -6.90
N TRP A 333 -25.30 14.41 -5.87
CA TRP A 333 -23.87 14.56 -5.60
C TRP A 333 -23.16 13.25 -5.27
N ARG A 334 -23.83 12.28 -4.64
CA ARG A 334 -23.27 10.94 -4.41
C ARG A 334 -23.06 10.17 -5.71
N TYR A 335 -24.00 10.24 -6.65
CA TYR A 335 -23.85 9.57 -7.95
C TYR A 335 -22.76 10.22 -8.79
N VAL A 336 -22.72 11.55 -8.83
CA VAL A 336 -21.67 12.33 -9.50
C VAL A 336 -20.29 11.99 -8.93
N GLN A 337 -20.16 11.90 -7.61
CA GLN A 337 -18.91 11.50 -6.96
C GLN A 337 -18.50 10.08 -7.37
N ARG A 338 -19.39 9.08 -7.28
CA ARG A 338 -19.08 7.69 -7.67
C ARG A 338 -18.63 7.56 -9.12
N LEU A 339 -19.31 8.24 -10.05
CA LEU A 339 -18.93 8.26 -11.46
C LEU A 339 -17.61 8.97 -11.70
N SER A 340 -17.37 10.12 -11.06
CA SER A 340 -16.08 10.81 -11.19
C SER A 340 -14.92 9.92 -10.74
N LEU A 341 -15.09 9.18 -9.64
CA LEU A 341 -14.08 8.23 -9.17
C LEU A 341 -13.81 7.10 -10.14
N LEU A 342 -14.84 6.62 -10.83
CA LEU A 342 -14.68 5.64 -11.89
C LEU A 342 -13.82 6.19 -13.03
N HIS A 343 -14.05 7.44 -13.49
CA HIS A 343 -13.26 8.05 -14.57
C HIS A 343 -11.82 8.33 -14.14
N VAL A 344 -11.61 8.74 -12.88
CA VAL A 344 -10.27 8.87 -12.33
C VAL A 344 -9.57 7.51 -12.38
N LEU A 345 -10.21 6.45 -11.87
CA LEU A 345 -9.64 5.10 -11.88
C LEU A 345 -9.29 4.63 -13.29
N LEU A 346 -10.16 4.86 -14.28
CA LEU A 346 -9.93 4.49 -15.67
C LEU A 346 -8.79 5.28 -16.33
N ALA A 347 -8.76 6.60 -16.16
CA ALA A 347 -7.66 7.44 -16.64
C ALA A 347 -6.33 7.02 -16.00
N MET A 348 -6.39 6.60 -14.76
CA MET A 348 -5.25 6.15 -13.99
C MET A 348 -4.76 4.79 -14.53
N VAL A 349 -5.65 3.81 -14.76
CA VAL A 349 -5.27 2.52 -15.40
C VAL A 349 -4.66 2.74 -16.78
N ALA A 350 -5.09 3.77 -17.51
CA ALA A 350 -4.47 4.19 -18.76
C ALA A 350 -3.01 4.63 -18.61
N VAL A 351 -2.65 5.33 -17.53
CA VAL A 351 -1.25 5.70 -17.25
C VAL A 351 -0.37 4.46 -17.07
N ILE A 352 -0.89 3.37 -16.47
CA ILE A 352 -0.18 2.09 -16.41
C ILE A 352 0.12 1.57 -17.83
N GLY A 353 -0.83 1.69 -18.76
CA GLY A 353 -0.63 1.31 -20.15
C GLY A 353 0.48 2.12 -20.85
N ILE A 354 0.61 3.43 -20.56
CA ILE A 354 1.74 4.25 -21.05
C ILE A 354 3.07 3.74 -20.50
N ILE A 355 3.10 3.40 -19.22
CA ILE A 355 4.29 2.86 -18.58
C ILE A 355 4.70 1.55 -19.24
N ILE A 356 3.76 0.62 -19.44
CA ILE A 356 4.00 -0.64 -20.16
C ILE A 356 4.50 -0.38 -21.59
N ALA A 357 3.98 0.63 -22.26
CA ALA A 357 4.45 1.00 -23.59
C ALA A 357 5.90 1.47 -23.60
N VAL A 358 6.28 2.41 -22.73
CA VAL A 358 7.68 2.87 -22.59
C VAL A 358 8.60 1.69 -22.33
N SER A 359 8.12 0.77 -21.52
CA SER A 359 8.84 -0.40 -21.08
C SER A 359 9.11 -1.42 -22.18
N LEU A 360 8.09 -1.71 -23.00
CA LEU A 360 8.22 -2.50 -24.24
C LEU A 360 9.24 -1.87 -25.19
N PHE A 361 9.26 -0.54 -25.24
CA PHE A 361 10.17 0.19 -26.10
C PHE A 361 11.63 0.16 -25.60
N THR A 362 11.85 0.25 -24.28
CA THR A 362 13.20 0.29 -23.70
C THR A 362 13.84 -1.08 -23.50
N ALA A 363 13.05 -2.15 -23.40
CA ALA A 363 13.54 -3.51 -23.13
C ALA A 363 12.91 -4.54 -24.09
N PRO A 364 13.08 -4.39 -25.42
CA PRO A 364 12.37 -5.19 -26.43
C PRO A 364 12.69 -6.69 -26.37
N ASN A 365 13.91 -7.04 -25.96
CA ASN A 365 14.36 -8.43 -25.83
C ASN A 365 13.58 -9.21 -24.77
N GLY A 366 12.96 -8.54 -23.79
CA GLY A 366 12.08 -9.16 -22.81
C GLY A 366 10.67 -9.44 -23.32
N PHE A 367 10.36 -9.08 -24.57
CA PHE A 367 9.01 -9.14 -25.13
C PHE A 367 8.95 -9.77 -26.53
N GLY A 368 9.90 -10.65 -26.84
CA GLY A 368 9.95 -11.32 -28.14
C GLY A 368 10.73 -10.55 -29.21
N GLY A 369 11.58 -9.60 -28.80
CA GLY A 369 12.49 -8.85 -29.69
C GLY A 369 11.89 -7.56 -30.23
N GLU A 370 12.73 -6.75 -30.87
CA GLU A 370 12.37 -5.41 -31.37
C GLU A 370 11.18 -5.44 -32.35
N GLU A 371 11.11 -6.44 -33.22
CA GLU A 371 10.05 -6.57 -34.22
C GLU A 371 8.64 -6.74 -33.64
N THR A 372 8.53 -7.30 -32.44
CA THR A 372 7.25 -7.50 -31.77
C THR A 372 7.00 -6.41 -30.71
N ALA A 373 8.03 -6.03 -29.96
CA ALA A 373 7.90 -5.11 -28.84
C ALA A 373 7.62 -3.65 -29.28
N HIS A 374 8.29 -3.16 -30.33
CA HIS A 374 8.08 -1.78 -30.79
C HIS A 374 6.67 -1.49 -31.33
N PRO A 375 6.08 -2.29 -32.24
CA PRO A 375 4.71 -2.02 -32.70
C PRO A 375 3.70 -2.15 -31.56
N LEU A 376 3.89 -3.12 -30.65
CA LEU A 376 3.03 -3.27 -29.48
C LEU A 376 3.15 -2.07 -28.54
N SER A 377 4.36 -1.54 -28.34
CA SER A 377 4.60 -0.35 -27.52
C SER A 377 3.84 0.87 -28.05
N LEU A 378 3.92 1.15 -29.36
CA LEU A 378 3.26 2.30 -29.98
C LEU A 378 1.74 2.17 -29.89
N LEU A 379 1.20 0.98 -30.15
CA LEU A 379 -0.23 0.71 -30.02
C LEU A 379 -0.70 0.91 -28.58
N THR A 380 0.03 0.34 -27.61
CA THR A 380 -0.32 0.43 -26.19
C THR A 380 -0.24 1.88 -25.69
N ALA A 381 0.78 2.65 -26.10
CA ALA A 381 0.90 4.07 -25.78
C ALA A 381 -0.27 4.88 -26.37
N PHE A 382 -0.57 4.67 -27.66
CA PHE A 382 -1.63 5.40 -28.35
C PHE A 382 -3.01 5.16 -27.70
N VAL A 383 -3.36 3.88 -27.48
CA VAL A 383 -4.61 3.50 -26.82
C VAL A 383 -4.68 4.12 -25.42
N SER A 384 -3.59 4.06 -24.67
CA SER A 384 -3.54 4.61 -23.32
C SER A 384 -3.72 6.13 -23.29
N VAL A 385 -3.03 6.88 -24.15
CA VAL A 385 -3.20 8.34 -24.26
C VAL A 385 -4.64 8.70 -24.66
N ALA A 386 -5.22 7.97 -25.61
CA ALA A 386 -6.61 8.18 -26.03
C ALA A 386 -7.59 7.97 -24.86
N LEU A 387 -7.40 6.90 -24.08
CA LEU A 387 -8.24 6.60 -22.92
C LEU A 387 -8.06 7.61 -21.78
N ILE A 388 -6.86 8.16 -21.57
CA ILE A 388 -6.66 9.31 -20.64
C ILE A 388 -7.45 10.51 -21.13
N ALA A 389 -7.28 10.90 -22.39
CA ALA A 389 -7.94 12.07 -22.97
C ALA A 389 -9.47 11.96 -22.89
N LEU A 390 -10.00 10.76 -23.10
CA LEU A 390 -11.43 10.47 -23.02
C LEU A 390 -12.01 10.64 -21.60
N ASN A 391 -11.23 10.29 -20.57
CA ASN A 391 -11.67 10.38 -19.17
C ASN A 391 -11.34 11.74 -18.51
N PHE A 392 -10.36 12.49 -19.03
CA PHE A 392 -9.86 13.73 -18.46
C PHE A 392 -10.91 14.83 -18.18
N PRO A 393 -11.91 15.09 -19.05
CA PRO A 393 -12.93 16.11 -18.82
C PRO A 393 -13.71 15.89 -17.51
N PHE A 394 -14.01 14.64 -17.19
CA PHE A 394 -14.78 14.22 -16.02
C PHE A 394 -13.98 14.27 -14.71
N VAL A 395 -12.65 14.28 -14.82
CA VAL A 395 -11.74 14.51 -13.68
C VAL A 395 -11.67 16.00 -13.35
N ARG A 396 -11.67 16.87 -14.37
CA ARG A 396 -11.50 18.33 -14.20
C ARG A 396 -12.80 19.06 -13.88
N ARG A 397 -13.92 18.67 -14.51
CA ARG A 397 -15.24 19.33 -14.40
C ARG A 397 -16.32 18.32 -14.06
N VAL A 398 -16.31 17.90 -12.81
CA VAL A 398 -17.23 16.90 -12.26
C VAL A 398 -18.70 17.35 -12.34
N GLU A 399 -18.92 18.67 -12.24
CA GLU A 399 -20.24 19.33 -12.29
C GLU A 399 -20.89 19.22 -13.69
N ASP A 400 -20.08 19.20 -14.75
CA ASP A 400 -20.55 19.09 -16.13
C ASP A 400 -20.98 17.67 -16.52
N ILE A 401 -20.74 16.66 -15.66
CA ILE A 401 -21.14 15.25 -15.90
C ILE A 401 -22.59 15.17 -16.35
N ARG A 402 -23.49 16.00 -15.79
CA ARG A 402 -24.90 16.06 -16.18
C ARG A 402 -25.10 16.28 -17.68
N ARG A 403 -24.45 17.31 -18.25
CA ARG A 403 -24.60 17.66 -19.66
C ARG A 403 -23.91 16.63 -20.58
N GLN A 404 -23.06 15.80 -20.00
CA GLN A 404 -22.18 14.89 -20.70
C GLN A 404 -22.39 13.42 -20.26
N ILE A 405 -23.57 13.05 -19.73
CA ILE A 405 -23.87 11.68 -19.25
C ILE A 405 -23.58 10.64 -20.33
N TRP A 406 -23.95 10.91 -21.58
CA TRP A 406 -23.69 10.00 -22.71
C TRP A 406 -22.20 9.91 -23.07
N VAL A 407 -21.46 11.00 -22.93
CA VAL A 407 -20.00 11.02 -23.11
C VAL A 407 -19.31 10.27 -21.97
N SER A 408 -19.88 10.32 -20.76
CA SER A 408 -19.41 9.55 -19.61
C SER A 408 -19.65 8.05 -19.79
N LEU A 409 -20.82 7.66 -20.33
CA LEU A 409 -21.12 6.28 -20.71
C LEU A 409 -20.10 5.75 -21.70
N THR A 410 -19.88 6.47 -22.81
CA THR A 410 -18.93 6.03 -23.84
C THR A 410 -17.51 5.95 -23.29
N ALA A 411 -17.07 6.96 -22.54
CA ALA A 411 -15.75 6.98 -21.90
C ALA A 411 -15.53 5.77 -20.99
N THR A 412 -16.50 5.50 -20.12
CA THR A 412 -16.43 4.41 -19.16
C THR A 412 -16.43 3.06 -19.87
N VAL A 413 -17.40 2.84 -20.75
CA VAL A 413 -17.61 1.54 -21.41
C VAL A 413 -16.43 1.20 -22.30
N VAL A 414 -15.94 2.15 -23.10
CA VAL A 414 -14.76 1.92 -23.96
C VAL A 414 -13.53 1.59 -23.12
N SER A 415 -13.26 2.38 -22.08
CA SER A 415 -12.08 2.16 -21.21
C SER A 415 -12.14 0.81 -20.49
N LEU A 416 -13.27 0.48 -19.85
CA LEU A 416 -13.44 -0.79 -19.14
C LEU A 416 -13.40 -1.97 -20.11
N THR A 417 -13.99 -1.86 -21.29
CA THR A 417 -13.97 -2.94 -22.28
C THR A 417 -12.55 -3.23 -22.73
N VAL A 418 -11.73 -2.19 -22.95
CA VAL A 418 -10.32 -2.36 -23.32
C VAL A 418 -9.54 -3.01 -22.17
N TYR A 419 -9.60 -2.47 -20.95
CA TYR A 419 -8.78 -2.98 -19.85
C TYR A 419 -9.23 -4.35 -19.35
N LEU A 420 -10.54 -4.52 -19.12
CA LEU A 420 -11.10 -5.80 -18.67
C LEU A 420 -11.05 -6.84 -19.78
N GLY A 421 -11.21 -6.45 -21.05
CA GLY A 421 -11.08 -7.36 -22.19
C GLY A 421 -9.67 -7.91 -22.33
N LEU A 422 -8.65 -7.04 -22.28
CA LEU A 422 -7.24 -7.44 -22.27
C LEU A 422 -6.86 -8.29 -21.04
N PHE A 423 -7.47 -8.03 -19.89
CA PHE A 423 -7.28 -8.89 -18.72
C PHE A 423 -7.94 -10.26 -18.93
N LEU A 424 -9.18 -10.29 -19.43
CA LEU A 424 -9.96 -11.52 -19.63
C LEU A 424 -9.40 -12.39 -20.75
N THR A 425 -8.66 -11.84 -21.73
CA THR A 425 -7.97 -12.64 -22.75
C THR A 425 -6.87 -13.53 -22.17
N LEU A 426 -6.39 -13.25 -20.96
CA LEU A 426 -5.50 -14.15 -20.22
C LEU A 426 -6.22 -15.45 -19.79
N PHE A 427 -7.56 -15.47 -19.83
CA PHE A 427 -8.41 -16.51 -19.27
C PHE A 427 -9.40 -17.12 -20.28
N LEU A 428 -9.84 -16.35 -21.27
CA LEU A 428 -10.89 -16.68 -22.22
C LEU A 428 -10.42 -16.43 -23.64
N ALA A 429 -11.09 -17.05 -24.62
CA ALA A 429 -10.87 -16.73 -26.02
C ALA A 429 -11.12 -15.23 -26.26
N PRO A 430 -10.32 -14.55 -27.11
CA PRO A 430 -10.35 -13.08 -27.21
C PRO A 430 -11.75 -12.51 -27.48
N VAL A 431 -12.52 -13.12 -28.37
CA VAL A 431 -13.87 -12.66 -28.70
C VAL A 431 -14.80 -12.73 -27.47
N ILE A 432 -14.76 -13.83 -26.72
CA ILE A 432 -15.60 -14.02 -25.53
C ILE A 432 -15.16 -13.06 -24.42
N ALA A 433 -13.85 -12.86 -24.26
CA ALA A 433 -13.28 -11.94 -23.28
C ALA A 433 -13.77 -10.49 -23.48
N PHE A 434 -13.69 -9.97 -24.71
CA PHE A 434 -14.11 -8.60 -25.01
C PHE A 434 -15.63 -8.42 -24.95
N VAL A 435 -16.42 -9.42 -25.35
CA VAL A 435 -17.89 -9.38 -25.22
C VAL A 435 -18.31 -9.38 -23.74
N ALA A 436 -17.71 -10.25 -22.93
CA ALA A 436 -17.97 -10.29 -21.49
C ALA A 436 -17.56 -8.96 -20.82
N ALA A 437 -16.39 -8.42 -21.18
CA ALA A 437 -15.90 -7.14 -20.68
C ALA A 437 -16.86 -5.99 -20.98
N PHE A 438 -17.40 -5.94 -22.20
CA PHE A 438 -18.37 -4.92 -22.61
C PHE A 438 -19.66 -4.96 -21.79
N LEU A 439 -20.22 -6.16 -21.59
CA LEU A 439 -21.43 -6.33 -20.78
C LEU A 439 -21.20 -5.91 -19.32
N VAL A 440 -20.07 -6.31 -18.74
CA VAL A 440 -19.69 -5.92 -17.37
C VAL A 440 -19.50 -4.40 -17.26
N ALA A 441 -18.90 -3.77 -18.27
CA ALA A 441 -18.69 -2.33 -18.29
C ALA A 441 -20.00 -1.54 -18.25
N LEU A 442 -21.01 -1.99 -19.01
CA LEU A 442 -22.36 -1.40 -19.00
C LEU A 442 -23.01 -1.51 -17.61
N VAL A 443 -22.91 -2.68 -16.99
CA VAL A 443 -23.47 -2.91 -15.64
C VAL A 443 -22.78 -2.04 -14.60
N ILE A 444 -21.45 -1.93 -14.64
CA ILE A 444 -20.69 -1.11 -13.69
C ILE A 444 -21.08 0.36 -13.80
N TRP A 445 -21.15 0.91 -15.02
CA TRP A 445 -21.57 2.30 -15.23
C TRP A 445 -23.00 2.56 -14.75
N ALA A 446 -23.91 1.63 -15.07
CA ALA A 446 -25.31 1.68 -14.66
C ALA A 446 -25.48 1.72 -13.13
N VAL A 447 -24.80 0.82 -12.41
CA VAL A 447 -24.91 0.67 -10.95
C VAL A 447 -24.24 1.82 -10.18
N LEU A 448 -23.13 2.35 -10.69
CA LEU A 448 -22.37 3.39 -9.97
C LEU A 448 -23.02 4.78 -10.01
N GLY A 449 -24.02 4.99 -10.87
CA GLY A 449 -24.80 6.24 -10.89
C GLY A 449 -25.27 6.67 -12.27
N GLY A 450 -24.88 5.99 -13.34
CA GLY A 450 -25.24 6.38 -14.70
C GLY A 450 -26.74 6.33 -14.98
N LEU A 451 -27.41 5.23 -14.59
CA LEU A 451 -28.86 5.07 -14.72
C LEU A 451 -29.65 6.04 -13.80
N PRO A 452 -29.35 6.14 -12.49
CA PRO A 452 -30.05 7.09 -11.62
C PRO A 452 -29.94 8.55 -12.08
N LEU A 453 -28.79 8.96 -12.63
CA LEU A 453 -28.59 10.32 -13.12
C LEU A 453 -29.32 10.58 -14.44
N SER A 454 -29.38 9.60 -15.35
CA SER A 454 -30.07 9.77 -16.64
C SER A 454 -31.58 9.86 -16.49
N GLN A 455 -32.15 9.27 -15.43
CA GLN A 455 -33.59 9.28 -15.14
C GLN A 455 -34.03 10.42 -14.23
N MET A 456 -33.10 11.18 -13.63
CA MET A 456 -33.45 12.24 -12.68
C MET A 456 -34.06 13.44 -13.43
N PRO A 457 -35.12 14.10 -12.93
CA PRO A 457 -35.71 15.25 -13.59
C PRO A 457 -34.86 16.53 -13.40
N PRO A 458 -34.86 17.46 -14.37
CA PRO A 458 -34.03 18.68 -14.33
C PRO A 458 -34.19 19.54 -13.07
N SER A 459 -35.37 19.53 -12.46
CA SER A 459 -35.72 20.30 -11.25
C SER A 459 -35.18 19.74 -9.93
N LYS A 460 -34.77 18.46 -9.91
CA LYS A 460 -34.16 17.83 -8.73
C LYS A 460 -32.64 17.76 -8.83
N MET A 461 -32.06 18.21 -9.94
CA MET A 461 -30.61 18.34 -10.09
C MET A 461 -30.24 19.74 -9.62
N ALA A 462 -29.29 19.83 -8.68
CA ALA A 462 -28.92 21.04 -7.94
C ALA A 462 -29.03 22.33 -8.80
N THR A 463 -29.83 23.28 -8.31
CA THR A 463 -29.91 24.63 -8.86
C THR A 463 -28.71 25.44 -8.38
N ALA A 464 -27.56 25.29 -9.05
CA ALA A 464 -26.48 26.27 -9.16
C ALA A 464 -25.43 25.77 -10.16
#